data_AF-T0YGY5-F1
#
_entry.id   AF-T0YGY5-F1
#
_cell.length_a   1.000
_cell.length_b   1.000
_cell.length_c   1.000
_cell.angle_alpha   90.00
_cell.angle_beta   90.00
_cell.angle_gamma   90.00
#
_symmetry.space_group_name_H-M   'P 1'
#
loop_
_entity.id
_entity.type
_entity.pdbx_description
1 polymer ?
#
loop_
_entity_poly.entity_id
_entity_poly.type
_entity_poly.pdbx_seq_one_letter_code
_entity_poly.pdbx_strand_id
1 'polypeptide(L)'
;MSAAVASVCASRQNAFKAMDKLLFQTNLAKQAIGGWSSIATQAGIRSKSQFDDCMASPSARQAVEANVALGKHLGIDATPALIIGGRMMYGYQSEEKIMT
;
A
#
# COMPACT_ATOMS: atom_id res chain seq x y z
N MET A 1 4.08 7.15 4.84
CA MET A 1 4.42 7.06 3.40
C MET A 1 5.32 5.87 3.08
N SER A 2 6.36 5.57 3.87
CA SER A 2 7.28 4.44 3.66
C SER A 2 6.61 3.07 3.52
N ALA A 3 5.53 2.78 4.28
CA ALA A 3 4.75 1.55 4.12
C ALA A 3 4.12 1.42 2.71
N ALA A 4 3.58 2.51 2.16
CA ALA A 4 3.00 2.51 0.82
C ALA A 4 4.09 2.29 -0.26
N VAL A 5 5.28 2.87 -0.07
CA VAL A 5 6.43 2.63 -0.94
C VAL A 5 6.85 1.16 -0.88
N ALA A 6 6.87 0.54 0.31
CA ALA A 6 7.14 -0.89 0.46
C ALA A 6 6.14 -1.76 -0.29
N SER A 7 4.85 -1.41 -0.29
CA SER A 7 3.83 -2.10 -1.09
C SER A 7 4.07 -1.95 -2.60
N VAL A 8 4.44 -0.76 -3.08
CA VAL A 8 4.83 -0.54 -4.50
C VAL A 8 6.05 -1.39 -4.87
N CYS A 9 7.05 -1.46 -4.01
CA CYS A 9 8.25 -2.26 -4.27
C CYS A 9 7.97 -3.77 -4.22
N ALA A 10 7.06 -4.20 -3.35
CA ALA A 10 6.59 -5.57 -3.32
C ALA A 10 5.79 -5.95 -4.56
N SER A 11 4.98 -5.04 -5.12
CA SER A 11 4.21 -5.31 -6.33
C SER A 11 5.07 -5.58 -7.56
N ARG A 12 6.22 -4.88 -7.69
CA ARG A 12 7.23 -5.12 -8.73
C ARG A 12 7.81 -6.54 -8.71
N GLN A 13 7.66 -7.25 -7.58
CA GLN A 13 8.12 -8.62 -7.41
C GLN A 13 6.97 -9.62 -7.22
N ASN A 14 5.73 -9.24 -7.58
CA ASN A 14 4.52 -10.05 -7.43
C ASN A 14 4.19 -10.44 -5.97
N ALA A 15 4.70 -9.69 -4.99
CA ALA A 15 4.54 -9.95 -3.56
C ALA A 15 3.57 -8.97 -2.88
N PHE A 16 2.81 -8.19 -3.65
CA PHE A 16 1.91 -7.14 -3.12
C PHE A 16 0.93 -7.69 -2.08
N LYS A 17 0.17 -8.75 -2.40
CA LYS A 17 -0.85 -9.29 -1.49
C LYS A 17 -0.25 -9.79 -0.17
N ALA A 18 0.93 -10.40 -0.21
CA ALA A 18 1.60 -10.88 0.99
C ALA A 18 2.11 -9.71 1.85
N MET A 19 2.74 -8.70 1.21
CA MET A 19 3.17 -7.47 1.88
C MET A 19 1.99 -6.73 2.51
N ASP A 20 0.91 -6.52 1.76
CA ASP A 20 -0.31 -5.84 2.20
C ASP A 20 -0.87 -6.47 3.47
N LYS A 21 -1.07 -7.81 3.46
CA LYS A 21 -1.53 -8.56 4.63
C LYS A 21 -0.63 -8.34 5.85
N LEU A 22 0.69 -8.44 5.66
CA LEU A 22 1.65 -8.29 6.76
C LEU A 22 1.65 -6.86 7.31
N LEU A 23 1.54 -5.85 6.45
CA LEU A 23 1.49 -4.44 6.86
C LEU A 23 0.28 -4.15 7.74
N PHE A 24 -0.90 -4.69 7.40
CA PHE A 24 -2.11 -4.55 8.22
C PHE A 24 -2.03 -5.30 9.57
N GLN A 25 -1.13 -6.27 9.70
CA GLN A 25 -0.93 -7.05 10.92
C GLN A 25 0.22 -6.53 11.80
N THR A 26 1.00 -5.57 11.30
CA THR A 26 2.22 -5.10 11.96
C THR A 26 2.02 -3.71 12.56
N ASN A 27 2.71 -3.42 13.67
CA ASN A 27 2.85 -2.05 14.15
C ASN A 27 3.74 -1.24 13.19
N LEU A 28 3.11 -0.47 12.30
CA LEU A 28 3.79 0.29 11.25
C LEU A 28 4.79 1.33 11.79
N ALA A 29 4.52 1.94 12.95
CA ALA A 29 5.43 2.91 13.54
C ALA A 29 6.75 2.26 13.96
N LYS A 30 6.66 1.10 14.63
CA LYS A 30 7.83 0.31 14.99
C LYS A 30 8.57 -0.21 13.75
N GLN A 31 7.82 -0.69 12.75
CA GLN A 31 8.41 -1.21 11.52
C GLN A 31 9.15 -0.14 10.73
N ALA A 32 8.61 1.08 10.66
CA ALA A 32 9.24 2.18 9.94
C ALA A 32 10.62 2.54 10.50
N ILE A 33 10.82 2.40 11.82
CA ILE A 33 12.12 2.62 12.48
C ILE A 33 13.08 1.46 12.22
N GLY A 34 12.59 0.22 12.32
CA GLY A 34 13.40 -0.99 12.12
C GLY A 34 13.71 -1.34 10.65
N GLY A 35 13.10 -0.62 9.71
CA GLY A 35 13.23 -0.86 8.27
C GLY A 35 12.31 -1.95 7.73
N TRP A 36 12.26 -2.10 6.41
CA TRP A 36 11.28 -2.96 5.73
C TRP A 36 11.81 -4.34 5.35
N SER A 37 13.10 -4.61 5.60
CA SER A 37 13.74 -5.87 5.22
C SER A 37 13.08 -7.10 5.84
N SER A 38 12.70 -7.06 7.12
CA SER A 38 12.13 -8.25 7.79
C SER A 38 10.77 -8.61 7.21
N ILE A 39 9.91 -7.61 7.02
CA ILE A 39 8.58 -7.82 6.47
C ILE A 39 8.65 -8.15 4.97
N ALA A 40 9.63 -7.62 4.25
CA ALA A 40 9.93 -8.02 2.87
C ALA A 40 10.30 -9.50 2.76
N THR A 41 11.16 -10.01 3.66
CA THR A 41 11.48 -11.44 3.71
C THR A 41 10.24 -12.28 4.00
N GLN A 42 9.41 -11.88 4.97
CA GLN A 42 8.15 -12.59 5.28
C GLN A 42 7.15 -12.55 4.13
N ALA A 43 7.13 -11.46 3.36
CA ALA A 43 6.28 -11.31 2.18
C ALA A 43 6.74 -12.15 0.98
N GLY A 44 7.86 -12.86 1.07
CA GLY A 44 8.39 -13.69 -0.02
C GLY A 44 9.04 -12.87 -1.15
N ILE A 45 9.60 -11.70 -0.83
CA ILE A 45 10.36 -10.88 -1.78
C ILE A 45 11.54 -11.70 -2.36
N ARG A 46 11.59 -11.83 -3.68
CA ARG A 46 12.53 -12.71 -4.40
C ARG A 46 13.94 -12.13 -4.45
N SER A 47 14.03 -10.82 -4.70
CA SER A 47 15.29 -10.08 -4.75
C SER A 47 15.27 -8.94 -3.75
N LYS A 48 16.06 -9.09 -2.69
CA LYS A 48 16.16 -8.11 -1.63
C LYS A 48 16.87 -6.83 -2.10
N SER A 49 17.91 -6.95 -2.90
CA SER A 49 18.59 -5.79 -3.51
C SER A 49 17.65 -4.98 -4.40
N GLN A 50 16.87 -5.62 -5.28
CA GLN A 50 15.89 -4.90 -6.11
C GLN A 50 14.79 -4.23 -5.27
N PHE A 51 14.44 -4.82 -4.13
CA PHE A 51 13.50 -4.20 -3.20
C PHE A 51 14.10 -2.96 -2.55
N ASP A 52 15.32 -3.07 -2.03
CA ASP A 52 16.02 -1.96 -1.37
C ASP A 52 16.31 -0.81 -2.36
N ASP A 53 16.74 -1.12 -3.58
CA ASP A 53 16.91 -0.15 -4.67
C ASP A 53 15.59 0.54 -5.02
N CYS A 54 14.49 -0.21 -5.06
CA CYS A 54 13.17 0.35 -5.28
C CYS A 54 12.75 1.28 -4.12
N MET A 55 13.02 0.89 -2.87
CA MET A 55 12.71 1.70 -1.69
C MET A 55 13.48 3.02 -1.67
N ALA A 56 14.71 3.03 -2.20
CA ALA A 56 15.53 4.23 -2.35
C ALA A 56 15.18 5.05 -3.60
N SER A 57 14.46 4.47 -4.56
CA SER A 57 14.15 5.11 -5.85
C SER A 57 13.07 6.19 -5.72
N PRO A 58 13.27 7.37 -6.33
CA PRO A 58 12.21 8.38 -6.47
C PRO A 58 10.96 7.85 -7.18
N SER A 59 11.12 6.87 -8.09
CA SER A 59 10.01 6.33 -8.88
C SER A 59 8.90 5.69 -8.03
N ALA A 60 9.27 5.00 -6.95
CA ALA A 60 8.30 4.35 -6.08
C ALA A 60 7.51 5.37 -5.26
N ARG A 61 8.19 6.43 -4.82
CA ARG A 61 7.55 7.57 -4.15
C ARG A 61 6.61 8.33 -5.10
N GLN A 62 7.04 8.59 -6.32
CA GLN A 62 6.20 9.25 -7.35
C GLN A 62 4.95 8.42 -7.66
N ALA A 63 5.05 7.09 -7.70
CA ALA A 63 3.88 6.24 -7.86
C ALA A 63 2.88 6.39 -6.71
N VAL A 64 3.35 6.50 -5.46
CA VAL A 64 2.47 6.78 -4.30
C VAL A 64 1.84 8.17 -4.42
N GLU A 65 2.63 9.19 -4.75
CA GLU A 65 2.15 10.57 -4.90
C GLU A 65 1.11 10.71 -6.03
N ALA A 66 1.29 9.99 -7.15
CA ALA A 66 0.31 9.94 -8.24
C ALA A 66 -1.03 9.33 -7.78
N ASN A 67 -1.01 8.26 -6.97
CA ASN A 67 -2.22 7.68 -6.40
C ASN A 67 -2.92 8.63 -5.42
N VAL A 68 -2.15 9.37 -4.60
CA VAL A 68 -2.70 10.40 -3.72
C VAL A 68 -3.35 11.53 -4.53
N ALA A 69 -2.71 11.98 -5.61
CA ALA A 69 -3.26 13.01 -6.48
C ALA A 69 -4.54 12.55 -7.18
N LEU A 70 -4.58 11.29 -7.65
CA LEU A 70 -5.78 10.68 -8.21
C LEU A 70 -6.92 10.66 -7.17
N GLY A 71 -6.63 10.23 -5.93
CA GLY A 71 -7.61 10.24 -4.86
C GLY A 71 -8.22 11.63 -4.64
N LYS A 72 -7.38 12.66 -4.54
CA LYS A 72 -7.83 14.06 -4.43
C LYS A 72 -8.68 14.51 -5.61
N HIS A 73 -8.27 14.17 -6.83
CA HIS A 73 -9.02 14.51 -8.04
C HIS A 73 -10.42 13.86 -8.06
N LEU A 74 -10.54 12.66 -7.50
CA LEU A 74 -11.81 11.96 -7.34
C LEU A 74 -12.64 12.46 -6.14
N GLY A 75 -12.15 13.42 -5.35
CA GLY A 75 -12.82 13.90 -4.14
C GLY A 75 -12.61 13.03 -2.90
N ILE A 76 -11.65 12.11 -2.91
CA ILE A 76 -11.30 11.27 -1.76
C ILE A 76 -10.37 12.04 -0.82
N ASP A 77 -10.85 12.35 0.38
CA ASP A 77 -10.14 13.08 1.43
C ASP A 77 -9.73 12.20 2.62
N ALA A 78 -10.32 11.01 2.76
CA ALA A 78 -10.03 10.05 3.82
C ALA A 78 -10.07 8.60 3.32
N THR A 79 -9.41 7.71 4.07
CA THR A 79 -9.37 6.26 3.82
C THR A 79 -9.99 5.46 4.97
N PRO A 80 -10.60 4.28 4.73
CA PRO A 80 -10.84 3.70 3.41
C PRO A 80 -11.96 4.43 2.66
N ALA A 81 -11.89 4.43 1.33
CA ALA A 81 -12.94 4.91 0.44
C ALA A 81 -13.12 3.89 -0.68
N LEU A 82 -14.37 3.64 -1.09
CA LEU A 82 -14.75 2.68 -2.12
C LEU A 82 -15.53 3.39 -3.22
N ILE A 83 -15.29 3.01 -4.48
CA ILE A 83 -16.09 3.42 -5.63
C ILE A 83 -16.66 2.16 -6.28
N ILE A 84 -17.97 1.95 -6.19
CA ILE A 84 -18.66 0.76 -6.71
C ILE A 84 -19.81 1.21 -7.60
N GLY A 85 -19.78 0.84 -8.88
CA GLY A 85 -20.83 1.25 -9.84
C GLY A 85 -20.99 2.78 -9.96
N GLY A 86 -19.92 3.56 -9.73
CA GLY A 86 -19.95 5.02 -9.71
C GLY A 86 -20.40 5.65 -8.40
N ARG A 87 -20.82 4.87 -7.40
CA ARG A 87 -21.18 5.34 -6.06
C ARG A 87 -19.94 5.39 -5.17
N MET A 88 -19.67 6.55 -4.57
CA MET A 88 -18.59 6.72 -3.59
C MET A 88 -19.10 6.42 -2.18
N MET A 89 -18.32 5.64 -1.42
CA MET A 89 -18.61 5.29 -0.02
C MET A 89 -17.36 5.53 0.84
N TYR A 90 -17.52 6.27 1.94
CA TYR A 90 -16.43 6.64 2.84
C TYR A 90 -16.47 5.85 4.15
N GLY A 91 -15.28 5.51 4.64
CA GLY A 91 -15.10 4.71 5.84
C GLY A 91 -15.33 3.22 5.58
N TYR A 92 -15.13 2.42 6.62
CA TYR A 92 -15.38 0.99 6.56
C TYR A 92 -16.87 0.72 6.31
N GLN A 93 -17.18 -0.12 5.33
CA GLN A 93 -18.54 -0.55 5.00
C GLN A 93 -18.71 -2.04 5.31
N SER A 94 -19.90 -2.45 5.74
CA SER A 94 -20.26 -3.86 5.80
C SER A 94 -20.38 -4.46 4.40
N GLU A 95 -20.20 -5.77 4.28
CA GLU A 95 -20.38 -6.48 3.01
C GLU A 95 -21.79 -6.26 2.44
N GLU A 96 -22.81 -6.30 3.29
CA GLU A 96 -24.20 -6.02 2.91
C GLU A 96 -24.32 -4.67 2.19
N LYS A 97 -23.72 -3.61 2.75
CA LYS A 97 -23.79 -2.26 2.18
C LYS A 97 -22.97 -2.11 0.89
N ILE A 98 -21.96 -2.95 0.70
CA ILE A 98 -21.15 -3.01 -0.53
C ILE A 98 -21.91 -3.70 -1.67
N MET A 99 -22.74 -4.69 -1.34
CA MET A 99 -23.45 -5.54 -2.32
C MET A 99 -24.80 -4.98 -2.79
N THR A 100 -25.31 -3.92 -2.16
CA THR A 100 -26.57 -3.24 -2.50
C THR A 100 -26.37 -2.00 -3.38
#